data_AF-A0A7C5D9E5-F1
#
_entry.id   AF-A0A7C5D9E5-F1
#
_cell.length_a   1.000
_cell.length_b   1.000
_cell.length_c   1.000
_cell.angle_alpha   90.00
_cell.angle_beta   90.00
_cell.angle_gamma   90.00
#
_symmetry.space_group_name_H-M   'P 1'
#
loop_
_entity.id
_entity.type
_entity.pdbx_description
1 polymer ?
#
loop_
_entity_poly.entity_id
_entity_poly.type
_entity_poly.pdbx_seq_one_letter_code
_entity_poly.pdbx_strand_id
1 'polypeptide(L)'
;MVICQVFKNLWYTFYMGRDKLKRKLQFKPMCTSFGSLSCKNEDTIYLLHEEMEALYLMDNQGLYQAEAATQMEVSRTTFARIIKNAREKVSMMLIAGANLEIEDEKDEYAVMLASRKQNILELGKADAPFLMLYRIKQNKITNKQVLENPVFVENKRPAQVLPPLCTEYQINFFVAVSIGAGFKSALLSKGIYAVSR
;
A
#
# COMPACT_ATOMS: atom_id res chain seq x y z
N MET A 1 -14.70 13.34 0.09
CA MET A 1 -15.19 12.66 -1.12
C MET A 1 -14.24 12.75 -2.32
N VAL A 2 -13.49 13.85 -2.50
CA VAL A 2 -12.57 14.04 -3.64
C VAL A 2 -11.29 13.18 -3.55
N ILE A 3 -10.74 12.94 -2.35
CA ILE A 3 -9.53 12.11 -2.16
C ILE A 3 -9.76 10.67 -2.67
N CYS A 4 -10.84 9.99 -2.24
CA CYS A 4 -11.16 8.63 -2.71
C CYS A 4 -11.33 8.52 -4.23
N GLN A 5 -11.82 9.56 -4.91
CA GLN A 5 -12.04 9.53 -6.35
C GLN A 5 -10.73 9.70 -7.16
N VAL A 6 -9.72 10.37 -6.59
CA VAL A 6 -8.37 10.48 -7.19
C VAL A 6 -7.69 9.10 -7.22
N PHE A 7 -7.85 8.31 -6.15
CA PHE A 7 -7.16 7.02 -6.00
C PHE A 7 -7.68 5.92 -6.92
N LYS A 8 -8.98 5.88 -7.28
CA LYS A 8 -9.51 4.83 -8.17
C LYS A 8 -8.83 4.77 -9.55
N ASN A 9 -8.35 5.90 -10.08
CA ASN A 9 -7.75 5.97 -11.42
C ASN A 9 -6.21 5.87 -11.44
N LEU A 10 -5.53 5.95 -10.29
CA LEU A 10 -4.07 5.88 -10.21
C LEU A 10 -3.52 4.45 -9.97
N TRP A 11 -4.39 3.50 -9.66
CA TRP A 11 -4.02 2.11 -9.34
C TRP A 11 -3.48 1.31 -10.53
N TYR A 12 -3.73 1.74 -11.76
CA TYR A 12 -3.33 0.97 -12.94
C TYR A 12 -1.84 0.99 -13.25
N THR A 13 -1.06 1.90 -12.64
CA THR A 13 0.31 2.14 -13.08
C THR A 13 1.27 2.34 -11.90
N PHE A 14 2.24 1.42 -11.82
CA PHE A 14 3.53 1.52 -11.10
C PHE A 14 3.61 1.16 -9.60
N TYR A 15 4.44 0.13 -9.36
CA TYR A 15 5.20 -0.15 -8.15
C TYR A 15 6.64 -0.47 -8.61
N MET A 16 7.68 -0.10 -7.84
CA MET A 16 9.06 -0.60 -8.03
C MET A 16 9.90 -0.37 -6.77
N GLY A 17 10.14 -1.45 -6.02
CA GLY A 17 11.39 -1.78 -5.34
C GLY A 17 11.63 -3.25 -5.68
N ARG A 18 12.82 -3.63 -6.18
CA ARG A 18 13.12 -4.87 -6.94
C ARG A 18 11.84 -5.68 -7.23
N ASP A 19 11.15 -5.32 -8.30
CA ASP A 19 9.82 -5.84 -8.63
C ASP A 19 9.76 -7.35 -8.40
N LYS A 20 9.08 -7.77 -7.32
CA LYS A 20 8.39 -9.05 -7.39
C LYS A 20 7.44 -8.85 -8.57
N LEU A 21 7.60 -9.63 -9.65
CA LEU A 21 6.68 -9.56 -10.80
C LEU A 21 5.26 -9.43 -10.25
N LYS A 22 4.52 -8.41 -10.71
CA LYS A 22 3.16 -8.15 -10.26
C LYS A 22 2.37 -9.42 -10.43
N ARG A 23 1.98 -10.02 -9.31
CA ARG A 23 1.23 -11.26 -9.32
C ARG A 23 -0.22 -10.90 -9.59
N LYS A 24 -0.84 -11.62 -10.50
CA LYS A 24 -2.27 -11.43 -10.75
C LYS A 24 -3.05 -12.13 -9.64
N LEU A 25 -3.71 -11.33 -8.81
CA LEU A 25 -4.54 -11.77 -7.69
C LEU A 25 -6.00 -11.41 -8.02
N GLN A 26 -6.89 -12.40 -8.03
CA GLN A 26 -8.29 -12.23 -8.43
C GLN A 26 -9.25 -12.51 -7.27
N PHE A 27 -8.84 -13.35 -6.31
CA PHE A 27 -9.66 -13.77 -5.20
C PHE A 27 -9.71 -12.71 -4.10
N LYS A 28 -10.92 -12.34 -3.70
CA LYS A 28 -11.15 -11.45 -2.57
C LYS A 28 -11.95 -12.18 -1.48
N PRO A 29 -11.37 -12.47 -0.31
CA PRO A 29 -12.09 -13.14 0.76
C PRO A 29 -13.15 -12.20 1.38
N MET A 30 -14.24 -12.79 1.88
CA MET A 30 -15.27 -12.02 2.60
C MET A 30 -14.83 -11.60 4.01
N CYS A 31 -14.00 -12.43 4.66
CA CYS A 31 -13.43 -12.19 5.97
C CYS A 31 -11.92 -12.26 5.90
N THR A 32 -11.23 -11.37 6.61
CA THR A 32 -9.76 -11.30 6.65
C THR A 32 -9.18 -11.70 8.00
N SER A 33 -10.01 -12.08 8.97
CA SER A 33 -9.57 -12.51 10.30
C SER A 33 -10.31 -13.79 10.70
N PHE A 34 -9.56 -14.76 11.20
CA PHE A 34 -10.04 -16.07 11.66
C PHE A 34 -9.37 -16.41 13.01
N GLY A 35 -10.06 -17.16 13.85
CA GLY A 35 -9.53 -17.55 15.15
C GLY A 35 -10.35 -18.65 15.80
N SER A 36 -9.81 -19.24 16.86
CA SER A 36 -10.51 -20.27 17.62
C SER A 36 -11.62 -19.67 18.47
N LEU A 37 -12.78 -20.32 18.50
CA LEU A 37 -13.87 -19.98 19.41
C LEU A 37 -13.69 -20.61 20.80
N SER A 38 -12.85 -21.65 20.91
CA SER A 38 -12.75 -22.50 22.10
C SER A 38 -11.48 -22.25 22.91
N CYS A 39 -10.40 -21.78 22.28
CA CYS A 39 -9.15 -21.44 22.95
C CYS A 39 -8.77 -19.99 22.69
N LYS A 40 -8.26 -19.32 23.72
CA LYS A 40 -7.65 -17.99 23.57
C LYS A 40 -6.17 -18.18 23.33
N ASN A 41 -5.74 -17.98 22.10
CA ASN A 41 -4.34 -17.84 21.73
C ASN A 41 -4.13 -16.39 21.27
N GLU A 42 -3.10 -15.74 21.81
CA GLU A 42 -2.76 -14.35 21.46
C GLU A 42 -1.86 -14.28 20.22
N ASP A 43 -1.28 -15.40 19.79
CA ASP A 43 -0.47 -15.47 18.59
C ASP A 43 -1.34 -15.25 17.34
N THR A 44 -0.86 -14.37 16.47
CA THR A 44 -1.46 -14.08 15.16
C THR A 44 -0.50 -14.45 14.05
N ILE A 45 -0.97 -15.29 13.14
CA ILE A 45 -0.27 -15.69 11.93
C ILE A 45 -0.79 -14.85 10.78
N TYR A 46 0.13 -14.22 10.05
CA TYR A 46 -0.20 -13.38 8.90
C TYR A 46 -0.10 -14.17 7.60
N LEU A 47 -1.21 -14.28 6.87
CA LEU A 47 -1.30 -14.88 5.55
C LEU A 47 -1.30 -13.77 4.49
N LEU A 48 -0.33 -13.77 3.59
CA LEU A 48 -0.25 -12.76 2.54
C LEU A 48 -1.39 -12.93 1.52
N HIS A 49 -1.80 -11.84 0.87
CA HIS A 49 -2.81 -11.93 -0.19
C HIS A 49 -2.42 -12.89 -1.33
N GLU A 50 -1.13 -12.96 -1.67
CA GLU A 50 -0.61 -13.93 -2.65
C GLU A 50 -0.69 -15.40 -2.18
N GLU A 51 -0.54 -15.63 -0.88
CA GLU A 51 -0.67 -16.96 -0.27
C GLU A 51 -2.14 -17.40 -0.27
N MET A 52 -3.06 -16.45 -0.03
CA MET A 52 -4.48 -16.69 -0.11
C MET A 52 -4.94 -16.98 -1.55
N GLU A 53 -4.46 -16.23 -2.55
CA GLU A 53 -4.72 -16.52 -3.96
C GLU A 53 -4.24 -17.93 -4.34
N ALA A 54 -3.04 -18.32 -3.90
CA ALA A 54 -2.50 -19.64 -4.20
C ALA A 54 -3.35 -20.77 -3.60
N LEU A 55 -3.81 -20.61 -2.35
CA LEU A 55 -4.74 -21.55 -1.71
C LEU A 55 -6.07 -21.62 -2.48
N TYR A 56 -6.60 -20.48 -2.91
CA TYR A 56 -7.82 -20.44 -3.72
C TYR A 56 -7.64 -21.20 -5.04
N LEU A 57 -6.59 -20.91 -5.80
CA LEU A 57 -6.38 -21.52 -7.12
C LEU A 57 -6.10 -23.02 -7.05
N MET A 58 -5.25 -23.48 -6.12
CA MET A 58 -4.83 -24.88 -6.09
C MET A 58 -5.70 -25.74 -5.16
N ASP A 59 -6.01 -25.25 -3.96
CA ASP A 59 -6.70 -26.05 -2.93
C ASP A 59 -8.22 -25.91 -2.99
N ASN A 60 -8.76 -24.80 -3.51
CA ASN A 60 -10.20 -24.61 -3.69
C ASN A 60 -10.69 -24.86 -5.12
N GLN A 61 -10.00 -24.35 -6.13
CA GLN A 61 -10.38 -24.51 -7.55
C GLN A 61 -9.77 -25.77 -8.20
N GLY A 62 -8.85 -26.47 -7.51
CA GLY A 62 -8.27 -27.73 -7.97
C GLY A 62 -7.34 -27.60 -9.17
N LEU A 63 -6.81 -26.40 -9.47
CA LEU A 63 -5.90 -26.20 -10.59
C LEU A 63 -4.56 -26.88 -10.36
N TYR A 64 -3.94 -27.36 -11.43
CA TYR A 64 -2.57 -27.84 -11.34
C TYR A 64 -1.61 -26.67 -11.12
N GLN A 65 -0.50 -26.94 -10.42
CA GLN A 65 0.51 -25.93 -10.08
C GLN A 65 0.98 -25.07 -11.27
N ALA A 66 1.11 -25.67 -12.46
CA ALA A 66 1.51 -24.93 -13.66
C ALA A 66 0.43 -23.95 -14.13
N GLU A 67 -0.84 -24.33 -14.04
CA GLU A 67 -1.99 -23.51 -14.42
C GLU A 67 -2.16 -22.36 -13.43
N ALA A 68 -2.10 -22.65 -12.12
CA ALA A 68 -2.19 -21.66 -11.07
C ALA A 68 -1.01 -20.66 -11.12
N ALA A 69 0.22 -21.12 -11.38
CA ALA A 69 1.37 -20.25 -11.60
C ALA A 69 1.18 -19.32 -12.81
N THR A 70 0.61 -19.85 -13.89
CA THR A 70 0.27 -19.06 -15.08
C THR A 70 -0.80 -18.02 -14.76
N GLN A 71 -1.84 -18.38 -14.01
CA GLN A 71 -2.89 -17.45 -13.61
C GLN A 71 -2.38 -16.32 -12.71
N MET A 72 -1.38 -16.60 -11.85
CA MET A 72 -0.74 -15.61 -11.00
C MET A 72 0.40 -14.84 -11.69
N GLU A 73 0.73 -15.16 -12.95
CA GLU A 73 1.85 -14.56 -13.70
C GLU A 73 3.22 -14.71 -12.99
N VAL A 74 3.45 -15.87 -12.39
CA VAL A 74 4.71 -16.21 -11.70
C VAL A 74 5.34 -17.49 -12.23
N SER A 75 6.63 -17.70 -11.95
CA SER A 75 7.27 -18.99 -12.26
C SER A 75 6.65 -20.12 -11.42
N ARG A 76 6.62 -21.34 -11.98
CA ARG A 76 6.17 -22.54 -11.26
C ARG A 76 6.89 -22.73 -9.92
N THR A 77 8.18 -22.43 -9.86
CA THR A 77 9.00 -22.49 -8.62
C THR A 77 8.59 -21.43 -7.60
N THR A 78 8.27 -20.22 -8.06
CA THR A 78 7.77 -19.14 -7.20
C THR A 78 6.40 -19.52 -6.62
N PHE A 79 5.49 -20.00 -7.46
CA PHE A 79 4.19 -20.49 -7.02
C PHE A 79 4.34 -21.64 -6.00
N ALA A 80 5.24 -22.60 -6.25
CA ALA A 80 5.52 -23.71 -5.33
C ALA A 80 5.86 -23.22 -3.93
N ARG A 81 6.70 -22.19 -3.84
CA ARG A 81 7.10 -21.59 -2.57
C ARG A 81 5.93 -20.87 -1.89
N ILE A 82 5.13 -20.13 -2.66
CA ILE A 82 3.96 -19.40 -2.15
C ILE A 82 2.96 -20.39 -1.54
N ILE A 83 2.54 -21.41 -2.30
CA ILE A 83 1.54 -22.37 -1.81
C ILE A 83 2.07 -23.20 -0.64
N LYS A 84 3.36 -23.54 -0.64
CA LYS A 84 4.00 -24.23 0.49
C LYS A 84 3.92 -23.39 1.77
N ASN A 85 4.34 -22.13 1.71
CA ASN A 85 4.30 -21.22 2.86
C ASN A 85 2.85 -21.01 3.34
N ALA A 86 1.91 -20.84 2.41
CA ALA A 86 0.49 -20.67 2.72
C ALA A 86 -0.06 -21.86 3.53
N ARG A 87 0.21 -23.09 3.07
CA ARG A 87 -0.22 -24.32 3.75
C ARG A 87 0.45 -24.50 5.11
N GLU A 88 1.74 -24.17 5.24
CA GLU A 88 2.44 -24.22 6.53
C GLU A 88 1.79 -23.27 7.56
N LYS A 89 1.47 -22.04 7.15
CA LYS A 89 0.80 -21.05 8.02
C LYS A 89 -0.61 -21.49 8.43
N VAL A 90 -1.41 -21.96 7.48
CA VAL A 90 -2.76 -22.48 7.77
C VAL A 90 -2.68 -23.71 8.68
N SER A 91 -1.76 -24.63 8.42
CA SER A 91 -1.56 -25.79 9.28
C SER A 91 -1.16 -25.38 10.70
N MET A 92 -0.26 -24.41 10.85
CA MET A 92 0.16 -23.91 12.16
C MET A 92 -1.00 -23.26 12.92
N MET A 93 -1.82 -22.44 12.24
CA MET A 93 -3.03 -21.85 12.82
C MET A 93 -3.95 -22.94 13.37
N LEU A 94 -4.22 -23.98 12.58
CA LEU A 94 -5.14 -25.07 12.97
C LEU A 94 -4.60 -25.90 14.16
N ILE A 95 -3.29 -26.18 14.19
CA ILE A 95 -2.67 -27.00 15.24
C ILE A 95 -2.53 -26.23 16.56
N ALA A 96 -2.07 -24.98 16.49
CA ALA A 96 -1.82 -24.15 17.67
C ALA A 96 -3.08 -23.41 18.17
N GLY A 97 -4.16 -23.40 17.39
CA GLY A 97 -5.35 -22.58 17.65
C GLY A 97 -5.06 -21.07 17.59
N ALA A 98 -4.01 -20.66 16.88
CA ALA A 98 -3.62 -19.26 16.71
C ALA A 98 -4.64 -18.51 15.85
N ASN A 99 -4.66 -17.19 15.95
CA ASN A 99 -5.43 -16.35 15.04
C ASN A 99 -4.74 -16.31 13.67
N LEU A 100 -5.52 -16.15 12.61
CA LEU A 100 -5.02 -15.96 11.25
C LEU A 100 -5.58 -14.64 10.71
N GLU A 101 -4.69 -13.73 10.34
CA GLU A 101 -5.06 -12.50 9.64
C GLU A 101 -4.52 -12.53 8.22
N ILE A 102 -5.38 -12.20 7.25
CA ILE A 102 -5.00 -12.03 5.85
C ILE A 102 -4.43 -10.63 5.71
N GLU A 103 -3.12 -10.54 5.52
CA GLU A 103 -2.40 -9.29 5.33
C GLU A 103 -2.62 -8.78 3.91
N ASP A 104 -3.34 -7.66 3.83
CA ASP A 104 -3.32 -6.81 2.65
C ASP A 104 -2.04 -5.98 2.73
N GLU A 105 -1.10 -6.17 1.80
CA GLU A 105 0.25 -5.55 1.81
C GLU A 105 0.21 -4.01 1.88
N LYS A 106 -0.97 -3.38 1.84
CA LYS A 106 -1.10 -1.93 1.86
C LYS A 106 -2.35 -1.44 2.58
N ASP A 107 -2.49 -1.82 3.84
CA ASP A 107 -3.58 -1.34 4.67
C ASP A 107 -3.31 0.01 5.32
N GLU A 108 -2.06 0.52 5.30
CA GLU A 108 -1.71 1.86 5.79
C GLU A 108 -0.94 2.68 4.74
N TYR A 109 -1.44 3.88 4.43
CA TYR A 109 -0.75 4.83 3.56
C TYR A 109 -0.69 6.20 4.22
N ALA A 110 0.47 6.84 4.11
CA ALA A 110 0.64 8.24 4.40
C ALA A 110 0.67 9.06 3.10
N VAL A 111 -0.26 10.01 2.99
CA VAL A 111 -0.44 10.88 1.82
C VAL A 111 -0.19 12.32 2.24
N MET A 112 0.71 13.02 1.55
CA MET A 112 0.96 14.44 1.74
C MET A 112 0.41 15.23 0.55
N LEU A 113 -0.37 16.26 0.83
CA LEU A 113 -0.99 17.13 -0.17
C LEU A 113 -0.49 18.56 0.02
N ALA A 114 -0.07 19.20 -1.06
CA ALA A 114 0.16 20.65 -1.04
C ALA A 114 -1.18 21.38 -1.20
N SER A 115 -1.45 22.36 -0.33
CA SER A 115 -2.69 23.13 -0.34
C SER A 115 -2.47 24.62 -0.14
N ARG A 116 -3.33 25.42 -0.78
CA ARG A 116 -3.35 26.89 -0.62
C ARG A 116 -4.09 27.36 0.62
N LYS A 117 -5.00 26.53 1.17
CA LYS A 117 -5.84 26.88 2.32
C LYS A 117 -5.69 25.83 3.40
N GLN A 118 -5.67 26.25 4.66
CA GLN A 118 -5.49 25.35 5.81
C GLN A 118 -6.70 24.43 6.07
N ASN A 119 -7.92 24.91 5.77
CA ASN A 119 -9.17 24.27 6.20
C ASN A 119 -9.94 23.54 5.08
N ILE A 120 -9.57 23.73 3.81
CA ILE A 120 -10.28 23.17 2.66
C ILE A 120 -9.29 22.32 1.85
N LEU A 121 -9.73 21.14 1.40
CA LEU A 121 -8.93 20.28 0.52
C LEU A 121 -8.87 20.86 -0.90
N GLU A 122 -8.02 21.86 -1.08
CA GLU A 122 -7.78 22.51 -2.37
C GLU A 122 -6.33 22.24 -2.78
N LEU A 123 -6.11 21.49 -3.86
CA LEU A 123 -4.76 21.17 -4.33
C LEU A 123 -4.04 22.45 -4.77
N GLY A 124 -2.85 22.64 -4.23
CA GLY A 124 -1.91 23.67 -4.62
C GLY A 124 -0.76 23.12 -5.46
N LYS A 125 0.11 24.02 -5.91
CA LYS A 125 1.43 23.66 -6.42
C LYS A 125 2.34 23.22 -5.25
N ALA A 126 3.49 22.64 -5.55
CA ALA A 126 4.44 22.17 -4.53
C ALA A 126 4.98 23.28 -3.60
N ASP A 127 4.86 24.54 -4.01
CA ASP A 127 5.21 25.76 -3.27
C ASP A 127 4.03 26.37 -2.50
N ALA A 128 2.88 25.69 -2.44
CA ALA A 128 1.72 26.20 -1.72
C ALA A 128 1.99 26.29 -0.20
N PRO A 129 1.37 27.24 0.53
CA PRO A 129 1.73 27.56 1.92
C PRO A 129 1.50 26.43 2.94
N PHE A 130 0.66 25.44 2.64
CA PHE A 130 0.33 24.38 3.59
C PHE A 130 0.57 22.98 3.02
N LEU A 131 1.01 22.07 3.87
CA LEU A 131 1.13 20.64 3.61
C LEU A 131 0.13 19.89 4.50
N MET A 132 -0.80 19.17 3.90
CA MET A 132 -1.75 18.33 4.64
C MET A 132 -1.30 16.87 4.59
N LEU A 133 -1.08 16.28 5.75
CA LEU A 133 -0.71 14.87 5.89
C LEU A 133 -1.96 14.09 6.30
N TYR A 134 -2.21 13.01 5.58
CA TYR A 134 -3.28 12.07 5.87
C TYR A 134 -2.69 10.69 6.05
N ARG A 135 -2.95 10.08 7.20
CA ARG A 135 -2.77 8.63 7.36
C ARG A 135 -4.10 7.95 7.09
N ILE A 136 -4.08 6.99 6.19
CA ILE A 136 -5.24 6.23 5.75
C ILE A 136 -4.98 4.79 6.15
N LYS A 137 -5.83 4.23 7.01
CA LYS A 137 -5.82 2.81 7.35
C LYS A 137 -7.15 2.16 6.96
N GLN A 138 -7.14 1.01 6.29
CA GLN A 138 -8.38 0.30 5.88
C GLN A 138 -9.40 1.23 5.18
N ASN A 139 -8.92 2.07 4.26
CA ASN A 139 -9.73 3.05 3.51
C ASN A 139 -10.43 4.12 4.39
N LYS A 140 -10.04 4.27 5.66
CA LYS A 140 -10.48 5.32 6.57
C LYS A 140 -9.32 6.25 6.92
N ILE A 141 -9.57 7.55 6.96
CA ILE A 141 -8.57 8.52 7.43
C ILE A 141 -8.45 8.35 8.96
N THR A 142 -7.30 7.88 9.42
CA THR A 142 -7.01 7.70 10.86
C THR A 142 -6.41 8.95 11.48
N ASN A 143 -5.66 9.72 10.69
CA ASN A 143 -5.01 10.93 11.18
C ASN A 143 -4.95 11.99 10.08
N LYS A 144 -5.16 13.26 10.47
CA LYS A 144 -4.96 14.44 9.64
C LYS A 144 -4.08 15.43 10.39
N GLN A 145 -2.99 15.84 9.77
CA GLN A 145 -2.12 16.92 10.24
C GLN A 145 -1.99 17.98 9.16
N VAL A 146 -1.81 19.22 9.55
CA VAL A 146 -1.52 20.33 8.64
C VAL A 146 -0.26 21.01 9.13
N LEU A 147 0.71 21.14 8.23
CA LEU A 147 1.99 21.79 8.47
C LEU A 147 2.10 23.02 7.56
N GLU A 148 2.85 24.02 8.00
CA GLU A 148 3.32 25.08 7.11
C GLU A 148 4.36 24.51 6.16
N ASN A 149 4.32 24.92 4.90
CA ASN A 149 5.25 24.43 3.91
C ASN A 149 6.60 25.16 4.03
N PRO A 150 7.70 24.48 4.42
CA PRO A 150 8.99 25.15 4.55
C PRO A 150 9.53 25.68 3.22
N VAL A 151 9.06 25.13 2.09
CA VAL A 151 9.34 25.67 0.73
C VAL A 151 8.81 27.09 0.59
N PHE A 152 7.61 27.36 1.10
CA PHE A 152 6.97 28.67 1.04
C PHE A 152 7.63 29.66 2.00
N VAL A 153 7.92 29.22 3.23
CA VAL A 153 8.50 30.06 4.29
C VAL A 153 9.97 30.42 3.97
N GLU A 154 10.77 29.46 3.54
CA GLU A 154 12.21 29.65 3.29
C GLU A 154 12.52 30.04 1.83
N ASN A 155 11.49 30.13 0.97
CA ASN A 155 11.60 30.41 -0.46
C ASN A 155 12.64 29.53 -1.18
N LYS A 156 12.73 28.26 -0.78
CA LYS A 156 13.66 27.25 -1.32
C LYS A 156 13.02 26.44 -2.43
N ARG A 157 13.82 25.68 -3.18
CA ARG A 157 13.31 24.79 -4.22
C ARG A 157 12.61 23.57 -3.61
N PRO A 158 11.39 23.19 -4.07
CA PRO A 158 10.66 22.03 -3.56
C PRO A 158 11.49 20.74 -3.53
N ALA A 159 12.31 20.51 -4.55
CA ALA A 159 13.15 19.32 -4.69
C ALA A 159 14.27 19.19 -3.64
N GLN A 160 14.62 20.27 -2.94
CA GLN A 160 15.63 20.22 -1.88
C GLN A 160 15.04 19.96 -0.51
N VAL A 161 13.79 20.39 -0.29
CA VAL A 161 13.18 20.45 1.05
C VAL A 161 12.12 19.37 1.24
N LEU A 162 11.27 19.13 0.24
CA LEU A 162 10.14 18.22 0.39
C LEU A 162 10.53 16.73 0.40
N PRO A 163 11.51 16.24 -0.39
CA PRO A 163 11.90 14.83 -0.32
C PRO A 163 12.38 14.37 1.08
N PRO A 164 13.31 15.07 1.76
CA PRO A 164 13.71 14.67 3.11
C PRO A 164 12.56 14.79 4.12
N LEU A 165 11.74 15.85 4.03
CA LEU A 165 10.56 16.02 4.88
C LEU A 165 9.55 14.87 4.70
N CYS A 166 9.27 14.48 3.45
CA CYS A 166 8.39 13.37 3.16
C CYS A 166 8.94 12.04 3.70
N THR A 167 10.26 11.84 3.68
CA THR A 167 10.89 10.66 4.28
C THR A 167 10.75 10.65 5.80
N GLU A 168 10.93 11.80 6.46
CA GLU A 168 10.77 11.95 7.92
C GLU A 168 9.36 11.56 8.37
N TYR A 169 8.34 12.02 7.65
CA TYR A 169 6.94 11.67 7.93
C TYR A 169 6.49 10.32 7.33
N GLN A 170 7.41 9.55 6.74
CA GLN A 170 7.15 8.25 6.09
C GLN A 170 6.03 8.30 5.04
N ILE A 171 5.98 9.39 4.27
CA ILE A 171 4.99 9.60 3.21
C ILE A 171 5.20 8.62 2.06
N ASN A 172 4.12 7.98 1.62
CA ASN A 172 4.13 7.12 0.44
C ASN A 172 3.76 7.90 -0.83
N PHE A 173 2.82 8.84 -0.72
CA PHE A 173 2.31 9.60 -1.86
C PHE A 173 2.35 11.11 -1.60
N PHE A 174 2.93 11.85 -2.54
CA PHE A 174 2.88 13.30 -2.57
C PHE A 174 1.95 13.77 -3.69
N VAL A 175 0.99 14.64 -3.38
CA VAL A 175 -0.06 15.07 -4.31
C VAL A 175 -0.06 16.59 -4.45
N ALA A 176 0.00 17.09 -5.68
CA ALA A 176 -0.06 18.52 -5.99
C ALA A 176 -0.71 18.76 -7.36
N VAL A 177 -0.96 20.02 -7.73
CA VAL A 177 -1.51 20.37 -9.06
C VAL A 177 -0.49 20.09 -10.16
N SER A 178 0.73 20.57 -9.97
CA SER A 178 1.82 20.34 -10.92
C SER A 178 3.10 19.97 -10.18
N ILE A 179 3.81 18.99 -10.75
CA ILE A 179 5.06 18.47 -10.21
C ILE A 179 6.06 18.43 -11.37
N GLY A 180 7.11 19.24 -11.28
CA GLY A 180 8.18 19.26 -12.29
C GLY A 180 8.97 17.94 -12.31
N ALA A 181 9.54 17.59 -13.46
CA ALA A 181 10.27 16.33 -13.66
C ALA A 181 11.42 16.13 -12.65
N GLY A 182 12.21 17.17 -12.40
CA GLY A 182 13.31 17.11 -11.43
C GLY A 182 12.83 16.85 -9.99
N PHE A 183 11.67 17.41 -9.60
CA PHE A 183 11.09 17.16 -8.29
C PHE A 183 10.50 15.75 -8.19
N LYS A 184 9.83 15.28 -9.26
CA LYS A 184 9.31 13.91 -9.35
C LYS A 184 10.42 12.87 -9.18
N SER A 185 11.57 13.06 -9.85
CA SER A 185 12.72 12.16 -9.71
C SER A 185 13.31 12.20 -8.30
N ALA A 186 13.38 13.38 -7.67
CA ALA A 186 13.87 13.52 -6.30
C ALA A 186 12.98 12.77 -5.29
N LEU A 187 11.65 12.87 -5.41
CA LEU A 187 10.70 12.11 -4.59
C LEU A 187 10.82 10.60 -4.84
N LEU A 188 10.87 10.18 -6.10
CA LEU A 188 10.97 8.76 -6.46
C LEU A 188 12.26 8.12 -5.92
N SER A 189 13.37 8.85 -5.93
CA SER A 189 14.65 8.38 -5.36
C SER A 189 14.57 8.06 -3.86
N LYS A 190 13.55 8.60 -3.16
CA LYS A 190 13.27 8.37 -1.74
C LYS A 190 12.08 7.42 -1.52
N GLY A 191 11.58 6.78 -2.58
CA GLY A 191 10.43 5.86 -2.51
C GLY A 191 9.07 6.56 -2.39
N ILE A 192 9.00 7.87 -2.67
CA ILE A 192 7.76 8.65 -2.59
C ILE A 192 7.19 8.83 -3.99
N TYR A 193 5.92 8.49 -4.17
CA TYR A 193 5.23 8.59 -5.45
C TYR A 193 4.57 9.96 -5.60
N ALA A 194 4.92 10.66 -6.68
CA ALA A 194 4.39 11.98 -6.97
C ALA A 194 3.17 11.89 -7.90
N VAL A 195 2.04 12.45 -7.47
CA VAL A 195 0.76 12.46 -8.17
C VAL A 195 0.38 13.90 -8.50
N SER A 196 0.18 14.20 -9.78
CA SER A 196 -0.28 15.51 -10.25
C SER A 196 -1.72 15.46 -10.75
N ARG A 197 -2.55 16.46 -10.44
CA ARG A 197 -3.92 16.56 -10.94
C ARG A 197 -4.34 17.97 -11.29
#